data_AF-A0A9P7U1E6-F1
#
_entry.id   AF-A0A9P7U1E6-F1
#
_cell.length_a   1.000
_cell.length_b   1.000
_cell.length_c   1.000
_cell.angle_alpha   90.00
_cell.angle_beta   90.00
_cell.angle_gamma   90.00
#
_symmetry.space_group_name_H-M   'P 1'
#
loop_
_entity.id
_entity.type
_entity.pdbx_description
1 polymer ?
#
loop_
_entity_poly.entity_id
_entity_poly.type
_entity_poly.pdbx_seq_one_letter_code
_entity_poly.pdbx_strand_id
1 'polypeptide(L)'
;MAALISLIGWTFLPDLVSSFAQSIYYGVTIRAGDPKPASGSPKYALHRRRIQILVITAYLIYTIYEADHEVGSLSSFYAELSVPITATDREIKSRFRRLAAVHHPDKTGSEAAAASASYFIHLKLASDTLQDAAKRFAYERFGNAIFSWEQCVTIRDYVSQGVLYNILPHYAMAAAMIYIVGLFGYMDFGRFYRWLILMTLCLVEVHTVTRAGFPPFLNVVNAMVSTLMRRPPYLPFQFIALLRKLTLTMYIAMSQLGPLLAPESQSKTSPDKTGGDDEQAVNESLATLETLSKQLDADTGRLMDMEVAPFKGDAAAVDRLRDQMREWLVQNTIRADPLVKDALRAALKTTRNQGPAGAYR
;
A
#
# COMPACT_ATOMS: atom_id res chain seq x y z
N MET A 1 20.08 15.66 -3.69
CA MET A 1 20.51 14.91 -4.90
C MET A 1 20.10 13.44 -4.84
N ALA A 2 20.48 12.66 -3.81
CA ALA A 2 20.06 11.26 -3.66
C ALA A 2 18.53 11.06 -3.61
N ALA A 3 17.80 11.96 -2.93
CA ALA A 3 16.33 11.90 -2.85
C ALA A 3 15.63 12.09 -4.21
N LEU A 4 16.20 12.88 -5.13
CA LEU A 4 15.65 13.09 -6.48
C LEU A 4 15.97 11.91 -7.40
N ILE A 5 17.15 11.29 -7.26
CA ILE A 5 17.51 10.06 -7.98
C ILE A 5 16.61 8.90 -7.53
N SER A 6 16.28 8.83 -6.24
CA SER A 6 15.27 7.90 -5.72
C SER A 6 13.90 8.18 -6.36
N LEU A 7 13.43 9.44 -6.36
CA LEU A 7 12.12 9.81 -6.92
C LEU A 7 11.98 9.56 -8.43
N ILE A 8 13.04 9.79 -9.21
CA ILE A 8 13.12 9.49 -10.65
C ILE A 8 13.25 7.98 -10.87
N GLY A 9 13.99 7.28 -9.99
CA GLY A 9 14.00 5.82 -9.96
C GLY A 9 12.59 5.26 -9.80
N TRP A 10 11.78 5.84 -8.91
CA TRP A 10 10.39 5.44 -8.67
C TRP A 10 9.48 5.53 -9.89
N THR A 11 9.68 6.48 -10.82
CA THR A 11 8.80 6.61 -12.00
C THR A 11 9.13 5.63 -13.13
N PHE A 12 10.37 5.15 -13.21
CA PHE A 12 10.84 4.32 -14.33
C PHE A 12 11.21 2.88 -13.96
N LEU A 13 11.69 2.62 -12.73
CA LEU A 13 12.07 1.26 -12.30
C LEU A 13 10.91 0.27 -12.35
N PRO A 14 9.70 0.59 -11.84
CA PRO A 14 8.63 -0.41 -11.76
C PRO A 14 8.23 -0.97 -13.13
N ASP A 15 8.20 -0.12 -14.15
CA ASP A 15 7.89 -0.52 -15.52
C ASP A 15 9.01 -1.36 -16.15
N LEU A 16 10.27 -1.00 -15.93
CA LEU A 16 11.41 -1.75 -16.47
C LEU A 16 11.54 -3.11 -15.77
N VAL A 17 11.41 -3.14 -14.45
CA VAL A 17 11.46 -4.37 -13.65
C VAL A 17 10.26 -5.26 -13.95
N SER A 18 9.06 -4.71 -14.16
CA SER A 18 7.89 -5.53 -14.53
C SER A 18 8.05 -6.19 -15.91
N SER A 19 8.64 -5.50 -16.89
CA SER A 19 8.97 -6.05 -18.20
C SER A 19 9.98 -7.20 -18.10
N PHE A 20 11.04 -7.01 -17.30
CA PHE A 20 12.03 -8.04 -17.05
C PHE A 20 11.47 -9.23 -16.25
N ALA A 21 10.67 -8.97 -15.22
CA ALA A 21 10.00 -10.00 -14.44
C ALA A 21 9.00 -10.79 -15.29
N GLN A 22 8.32 -10.14 -16.24
CA GLN A 22 7.42 -10.81 -17.17
C GLN A 22 8.16 -11.71 -18.16
N SER A 23 9.35 -11.32 -18.62
CA SER A 23 10.18 -12.16 -19.49
C SER A 23 10.67 -13.42 -18.75
N ILE A 24 11.09 -13.28 -17.49
CA ILE A 24 11.46 -14.40 -16.62
C ILE A 24 10.26 -15.29 -16.31
N TYR A 25 9.12 -14.69 -15.95
CA TYR A 25 7.89 -15.43 -15.65
C TYR A 25 7.48 -16.32 -16.82
N TYR A 26 7.49 -15.81 -18.04
CA TYR A 26 7.21 -16.61 -19.23
C TYR A 26 8.31 -17.62 -19.58
N GLY A 27 9.58 -17.32 -19.25
CA GLY A 27 10.67 -18.28 -19.40
C GLY A 27 10.55 -19.49 -18.46
N VAL A 28 9.95 -19.32 -17.28
CA VAL A 28 9.80 -20.37 -16.26
C VAL A 28 8.46 -21.10 -16.37
N THR A 29 7.37 -20.39 -16.67
CA THR A 29 6.01 -20.96 -16.66
C THR A 29 5.58 -21.59 -17.97
N ILE A 30 6.13 -21.14 -19.11
CA ILE A 30 5.78 -21.69 -20.42
C ILE A 30 6.79 -22.80 -20.76
N ARG A 31 6.28 -24.02 -20.94
CA ARG A 31 7.09 -25.18 -21.31
C ARG A 31 7.68 -24.95 -22.71
N ALA A 32 8.92 -25.36 -22.94
CA ALA A 32 9.60 -25.18 -24.23
C ALA A 32 8.76 -25.78 -25.37
N GLY A 33 8.14 -24.93 -26.19
CA GLY A 33 7.30 -25.32 -27.33
C GLY A 33 5.93 -24.62 -27.42
N ASP A 34 5.39 -24.08 -26.31
CA ASP A 34 4.11 -23.37 -26.33
C ASP A 34 4.27 -21.91 -26.81
N PRO A 35 3.35 -21.39 -27.65
CA PRO A 35 3.44 -20.01 -28.14
C PRO A 35 3.25 -19.02 -27.00
N LYS A 36 4.22 -18.11 -26.84
CA LYS A 36 4.12 -17.00 -25.90
C LYS A 36 2.90 -16.13 -26.25
N PRO A 37 2.11 -15.67 -25.27
CA PRO A 37 0.98 -14.80 -25.54
C PRO A 37 1.48 -13.52 -26.22
N ALA A 38 0.87 -13.17 -27.36
CA ALA A 38 1.24 -11.99 -28.12
C ALA A 38 1.05 -10.71 -27.28
N SER A 39 1.91 -9.72 -27.52
CA SER A 39 1.98 -8.44 -26.78
C SER A 39 0.70 -7.58 -26.82
N GLY A 40 -0.27 -7.92 -27.68
CA GLY A 40 -1.60 -7.30 -27.75
C GLY A 40 -2.76 -8.17 -27.27
N SER A 41 -2.52 -9.37 -26.74
CA SER A 41 -3.59 -10.24 -26.23
C SER A 41 -4.07 -9.79 -24.84
N PRO A 42 -5.37 -9.94 -24.51
CA PRO A 42 -5.90 -9.55 -23.19
C PRO A 42 -5.25 -10.33 -22.05
N LYS A 43 -4.80 -11.56 -22.30
CA LYS A 43 -4.06 -12.37 -21.33
C LYS A 43 -2.68 -11.77 -20.99
N TYR A 44 -1.97 -11.22 -21.98
CA TYR A 44 -0.67 -10.57 -21.76
C TYR A 44 -0.80 -9.34 -20.86
N ALA A 45 -1.85 -8.53 -21.08
CA ALA A 45 -2.14 -7.35 -20.26
C ALA A 45 -2.47 -7.72 -18.81
N LEU A 46 -3.28 -8.77 -18.59
CA LEU A 46 -3.59 -9.27 -17.25
C LEU A 46 -2.35 -9.76 -16.49
N HIS A 47 -1.47 -10.52 -17.15
CA HIS A 47 -0.22 -10.96 -16.54
C HIS A 47 0.70 -9.79 -16.20
N ARG A 48 0.82 -8.82 -17.11
CA ARG A 48 1.62 -7.61 -16.87
C ARG A 48 1.10 -6.83 -15.66
N ARG A 49 -0.21 -6.60 -15.57
CA ARG A 49 -0.85 -5.92 -14.44
C ARG A 49 -0.57 -6.62 -13.10
N ARG A 50 -0.75 -7.95 -13.04
CA ARG A 50 -0.49 -8.73 -11.81
C ARG A 50 0.97 -8.70 -11.40
N ILE A 51 1.89 -8.87 -12.35
CA ILE A 51 3.34 -8.84 -12.10
C ILE A 51 3.75 -7.45 -11.62
N GLN A 52 3.24 -6.40 -12.26
CA GLN A 52 3.51 -5.02 -11.87
C GLN A 52 3.02 -4.72 -10.44
N ILE A 53 1.80 -5.16 -10.08
CA ILE A 53 1.29 -5.04 -8.71
C ILE A 53 2.18 -5.77 -7.71
N LEU A 54 2.63 -7.00 -8.01
CA LEU A 54 3.52 -7.76 -7.13
C LEU A 54 4.87 -7.08 -6.95
N VAL A 55 5.48 -6.59 -8.04
CA VAL A 55 6.76 -5.87 -8.00
C VAL A 55 6.64 -4.60 -7.18
N ILE A 56 5.60 -3.79 -7.41
CA ILE A 56 5.36 -2.56 -6.65
C ILE A 56 5.13 -2.88 -5.17
N THR A 57 4.34 -3.91 -4.86
CA THR A 57 4.06 -4.31 -3.47
C THR A 57 5.33 -4.79 -2.75
N ALA A 58 6.15 -5.62 -3.41
CA ALA A 58 7.42 -6.08 -2.85
C ALA A 58 8.39 -4.91 -2.63
N TYR A 59 8.44 -3.96 -3.56
CA TYR A 59 9.26 -2.77 -3.43
C TYR A 59 8.76 -1.84 -2.32
N LEU A 60 7.45 -1.65 -2.17
CA LEU A 60 6.86 -0.90 -1.06
C LEU A 60 7.27 -1.51 0.29
N ILE A 61 7.19 -2.84 0.43
CA ILE A 61 7.66 -3.54 1.63
C ILE A 61 9.15 -3.28 1.87
N TYR A 62 9.97 -3.33 0.82
CA TYR A 62 11.40 -3.01 0.93
C TYR A 62 11.62 -1.56 1.38
N THR A 63 10.91 -0.58 0.82
CA THR A 63 11.06 0.83 1.22
C THR A 63 10.60 1.10 2.65
N ILE A 64 9.59 0.38 3.14
CA ILE A 64 9.19 0.42 4.55
C ILE A 64 10.29 -0.15 5.44
N TYR A 65 10.88 -1.29 5.05
CA TYR A 65 12.01 -1.89 5.76
C TYR A 65 13.24 -0.98 5.78
N GLU A 66 13.59 -0.37 4.65
CA GLU A 66 14.69 0.59 4.54
C GLU A 66 14.43 1.82 5.40
N ALA A 67 13.22 2.37 5.37
CA ALA A 67 12.83 3.49 6.23
C ALA A 67 12.96 3.17 7.72
N ASP A 68 12.52 1.98 8.15
CA ASP A 68 12.66 1.49 9.52
C ASP A 68 14.14 1.30 9.91
N HIS A 69 14.93 0.65 9.04
CA HIS A 69 16.36 0.43 9.27
C HIS A 69 17.13 1.74 9.42
N GLU A 70 16.88 2.70 8.52
CA GLU A 70 17.50 4.03 8.58
C GLU A 70 17.13 4.76 9.88
N VAL A 71 15.87 4.69 10.30
CA VAL A 71 15.42 5.34 11.54
C VAL A 71 16.03 4.68 12.78
N GLY A 72 16.15 3.34 12.78
CA GLY A 72 16.84 2.61 13.83
C GLY A 72 18.35 2.87 13.88
N SER A 73 18.95 3.29 12.78
CA SER A 73 20.38 3.65 12.71
C SER A 73 20.68 5.07 13.22
N LEU A 74 19.67 5.93 13.37
CA LEU A 74 19.86 7.28 13.92
C LEU A 74 20.39 7.18 15.35
N SER A 75 21.59 7.72 15.58
CA SER A 75 22.21 7.71 16.89
C SER A 75 21.33 8.43 17.90
N SER A 76 21.05 7.75 19.02
CA SER A 76 20.36 8.34 20.16
C SER A 76 21.33 8.44 21.32
N PHE A 77 21.25 9.53 22.09
CA PHE A 77 22.06 9.69 23.30
C PHE A 77 21.83 8.57 24.31
N TYR A 78 20.62 8.01 24.32
CA TYR A 78 20.30 6.83 25.11
C TYR A 78 21.09 5.59 24.66
N ALA A 79 21.18 5.33 23.35
CA ALA A 79 22.00 4.24 22.81
C ALA A 79 23.50 4.46 23.07
N GLU A 80 23.98 5.69 22.93
CA GLU A 80 25.39 6.02 23.16
C GLU A 80 25.81 5.88 24.63
N LEU A 81 24.97 6.32 25.58
CA LEU A 81 25.20 6.10 27.00
C LEU A 81 24.86 4.66 27.45
N SER A 82 24.33 3.83 26.54
CA SER A 82 23.85 2.47 26.81
C SER A 82 22.85 2.42 27.96
N VAL A 83 21.88 3.35 27.95
CA VAL A 83 20.82 3.47 28.94
C VAL A 83 19.44 3.32 28.28
N PRO A 84 18.45 2.72 28.98
CA PRO A 84 17.09 2.70 28.49
C PRO A 84 16.48 4.11 28.50
N ILE A 85 15.45 4.34 27.69
CA ILE A 85 14.71 5.62 27.63
C ILE A 85 14.07 5.97 28.98
N THR A 86 13.73 4.94 29.77
CA THR A 86 13.16 5.06 31.12
C THR A 86 14.22 5.30 32.22
N ALA A 87 15.50 5.45 31.85
CA ALA A 87 16.56 5.64 32.82
C ALA A 87 16.36 6.92 33.65
N THR A 88 16.70 6.80 34.93
CA THR A 88 16.68 7.93 35.87
C THR A 88 17.95 8.78 35.74
N ASP A 89 17.88 10.04 36.15
CA ASP A 89 19.02 10.97 36.06
C ASP A 89 20.26 10.45 36.83
N ARG A 90 20.04 9.69 37.90
CA ARG A 90 21.11 9.03 38.67
C ARG A 90 21.82 7.96 37.84
N GLU A 91 21.08 7.16 37.09
CA GLU A 91 21.63 6.11 36.24
C GLU A 91 22.42 6.72 35.07
N ILE A 92 21.88 7.76 34.44
CA ILE A 92 22.52 8.51 33.36
C ILE A 92 23.87 9.06 33.84
N LYS A 93 23.88 9.74 34.99
CA LYS A 93 25.11 10.28 35.60
C LYS A 93 26.12 9.18 35.95
N SER A 94 25.65 8.05 36.48
CA SER A 94 26.52 6.93 36.80
C SER A 94 27.14 6.29 35.55
N ARG A 95 26.38 6.16 34.47
CA ARG A 95 26.86 5.57 33.20
C ARG A 95 27.82 6.50 32.48
N PHE A 96 27.50 7.79 32.44
CA PHE A 96 28.41 8.82 31.94
C PHE A 96 29.77 8.77 32.64
N ARG A 97 29.81 8.73 34.00
CA ARG A 97 31.07 8.63 34.74
C ARG A 97 31.90 7.40 34.37
N ARG A 98 31.27 6.26 34.13
CA ARG A 98 31.95 5.02 33.73
C ARG A 98 32.54 5.15 32.33
N LEU A 99 31.76 5.65 31.36
CA LEU A 99 32.21 5.85 29.98
C LEU A 99 33.28 6.94 29.86
N ALA A 100 33.09 8.05 30.57
CA ALA A 100 34.06 9.14 30.68
C ALA A 100 35.42 8.67 31.22
N ALA A 101 35.43 7.74 32.18
CA ALA A 101 36.67 7.19 32.74
C ALA A 101 37.42 6.27 31.77
N VAL A 102 36.74 5.71 30.76
CA VAL A 102 37.30 4.85 29.71
C VAL A 102 37.83 5.68 28.55
N HIS A 103 37.06 6.68 28.11
CA HIS A 103 37.39 7.54 26.97
C HIS A 103 38.08 8.85 27.35
N HIS A 104 38.68 8.92 28.54
CA HIS A 104 39.38 10.12 28.98
C HIS A 104 40.62 10.35 28.10
N PRO A 105 40.85 11.57 27.56
CA PRO A 105 41.97 11.84 26.67
C PRO A 105 43.33 11.49 27.29
N ASP A 106 43.50 11.70 28.60
CA ASP A 106 44.74 11.36 29.33
C ASP A 106 45.03 9.85 29.44
N LYS A 107 44.03 8.99 29.26
CA LYS A 107 44.18 7.52 29.36
C LYS A 107 44.35 6.84 28.02
N THR A 108 44.03 7.53 26.93
CA THR A 108 44.08 6.99 25.57
C THR A 108 45.41 7.36 24.91
N GLY A 109 46.07 6.39 24.26
CA GLY A 109 47.34 6.62 23.57
C GLY A 109 47.24 7.69 22.47
N SER A 110 48.37 8.33 22.12
CA SER A 110 48.42 9.55 21.30
C SER A 110 47.76 9.43 19.92
N GLU A 111 47.72 8.24 19.32
CA GLU A 111 47.07 7.98 18.02
C GLU A 111 45.53 7.99 18.10
N ALA A 112 44.96 7.53 19.22
CA ALA A 112 43.52 7.49 19.44
C ALA A 112 42.98 8.68 20.26
N ALA A 113 43.87 9.57 20.70
CA ALA A 113 43.55 10.68 21.59
C ALA A 113 42.55 11.67 20.95
N ALA A 114 42.71 11.99 19.66
CA ALA A 114 41.80 12.91 18.96
C ALA A 114 40.38 12.35 18.79
N ALA A 115 40.26 11.08 18.41
CA ALA A 115 38.97 10.39 18.28
C ALA A 115 38.30 10.15 19.65
N SER A 116 39.09 9.88 20.69
CA SER A 116 38.59 9.70 22.05
C SER A 116 38.13 11.03 22.65
N ALA A 117 38.84 12.13 22.36
CA ALA A 117 38.45 13.48 22.78
C ALA A 117 37.13 13.91 22.15
N SER A 118 36.93 13.69 20.84
CA SER A 118 35.66 14.02 20.18
C SER A 118 34.51 13.17 20.72
N TYR A 119 34.72 11.88 20.94
CA TYR A 119 33.73 10.99 21.55
C TYR A 119 33.41 11.39 23.00
N PHE A 120 34.41 11.81 23.78
CA PHE A 120 34.21 12.31 25.13
C PHE A 120 33.36 13.60 25.16
N ILE A 121 33.62 14.54 24.25
CA ILE A 121 32.81 15.76 24.09
C ILE A 121 31.36 15.38 23.75
N HIS A 122 31.18 14.39 22.86
CA HIS A 122 29.85 13.89 22.49
C HIS A 122 29.12 13.27 23.68
N LEU A 123 29.78 12.40 24.45
CA LEU A 123 29.24 11.79 25.67
C LEU A 123 28.86 12.84 26.72
N LYS A 124 29.67 13.91 26.84
CA LYS A 124 29.38 15.02 27.75
C LYS A 124 28.12 15.77 27.31
N LEU A 125 28.03 16.12 26.03
CA LEU A 125 26.85 16.76 25.44
C LEU A 125 25.59 15.90 25.62
N ALA A 126 25.70 14.59 25.39
CA ALA A 126 24.62 13.63 25.60
C ALA A 126 24.18 13.56 27.08
N SER A 127 25.13 13.54 28.02
CA SER A 127 24.81 13.57 29.46
C SER A 127 24.16 14.89 29.88
N ASP A 128 24.69 16.03 29.43
CA ASP A 128 24.21 17.36 29.81
C ASP A 128 22.80 17.63 29.27
N THR A 129 22.49 17.14 28.07
CA THR A 129 21.16 17.25 27.45
C THR A 129 20.11 16.38 28.12
N LEU A 130 20.48 15.16 28.55
CA LEU A 130 19.56 14.24 29.21
C LEU A 130 19.32 14.60 30.70
N GLN A 131 20.25 15.29 31.36
CA GLN A 131 20.09 15.73 32.75
C GLN A 131 19.18 16.96 32.91
N ASP A 132 19.09 17.80 31.89
CA ASP A 132 18.21 18.97 31.90
C ASP A 132 16.82 18.59 31.37
N ALA A 133 15.79 18.74 32.20
CA ALA A 133 14.41 18.37 31.85
C ALA A 133 13.89 19.09 30.59
N ALA A 134 14.26 20.37 30.38
CA ALA A 134 13.81 21.12 29.21
C ALA A 134 14.51 20.63 27.93
N LYS A 135 15.82 20.38 28.00
CA LYS A 135 16.60 19.86 26.87
C LYS A 135 16.26 18.41 26.55
N ARG A 136 16.04 17.57 27.56
CA ARG A 136 15.58 16.19 27.41
C ARG A 136 14.23 16.16 26.68
N PHE A 137 13.29 17.01 27.10
CA PHE A 137 11.99 17.13 26.45
C PHE A 137 12.10 17.52 24.97
N ALA A 138 12.96 18.50 24.66
CA ALA A 138 13.16 18.98 23.30
C ALA A 138 13.89 17.93 22.44
N TYR A 139 14.91 17.27 23.01
CA TYR A 139 15.69 16.22 22.36
C TYR A 139 14.81 15.03 21.94
N GLU A 140 13.94 14.56 22.84
CA GLU A 140 13.06 13.43 22.54
C GLU A 140 12.12 13.70 21.34
N ARG A 141 11.76 14.97 21.09
CA ARG A 141 10.83 15.38 20.03
C ARG A 141 11.50 15.81 18.74
N PHE A 142 12.61 16.53 18.82
CA PHE A 142 13.27 17.15 17.67
C PHE A 142 14.65 16.55 17.37
N GLY A 143 15.16 15.66 18.22
CA GLY A 143 16.47 15.05 18.08
C GLY A 143 17.61 16.08 18.13
N ASN A 144 18.61 15.89 17.27
CA ASN A 144 19.79 16.77 17.21
C ASN A 144 19.50 18.18 16.67
N ALA A 145 18.28 18.45 16.18
CA ALA A 145 17.90 19.78 15.70
C ALA A 145 17.93 20.84 16.82
N ILE A 146 17.85 20.43 18.09
CA ILE A 146 17.84 21.36 19.22
C ILE A 146 19.17 22.13 19.38
N PHE A 147 20.29 21.61 18.86
CA PHE A 147 21.61 22.22 19.02
C PHE A 147 21.80 23.46 18.16
N SER A 148 21.03 23.60 17.08
CA SER A 148 21.04 24.83 16.30
C SER A 148 20.19 25.94 16.93
N TRP A 149 19.48 25.65 18.02
CA TRP A 149 18.58 26.59 18.68
C TRP A 149 19.20 27.14 19.97
N GLU A 150 20.28 27.90 19.83
CA GLU A 150 21.06 28.44 20.95
C GLU A 150 20.26 29.36 21.90
N GLN A 151 19.19 29.99 21.40
CA GLN A 151 18.38 30.98 22.15
C GLN A 151 17.24 30.37 22.99
N CYS A 152 16.99 29.06 22.89
CA CYS A 152 15.88 28.41 23.59
C CYS A 152 16.30 27.94 24.98
N VAL A 153 15.54 28.30 26.02
CA VAL A 153 15.79 27.86 27.41
C VAL A 153 14.59 27.13 27.98
N THR A 154 13.38 27.62 27.75
CA THR A 154 12.17 26.99 28.28
C THR A 154 11.57 25.97 27.32
N ILE A 155 10.79 25.03 27.85
CA ILE A 155 10.05 24.04 27.04
C ILE A 155 9.17 24.72 25.99
N ARG A 156 8.54 25.86 26.35
CA ARG A 156 7.68 26.61 25.43
C ARG A 156 8.46 27.19 24.27
N ASP A 157 9.67 27.70 24.52
CA ASP A 157 10.54 28.24 23.47
C ASP A 157 10.99 27.14 22.50
N TYR A 158 11.34 25.96 23.03
CA TYR A 158 11.68 24.80 22.18
C TYR A 158 10.50 24.35 21.32
N VAL A 159 9.29 24.29 21.89
CA VAL A 159 8.08 23.89 21.16
C VAL A 159 7.70 24.92 20.11
N SER A 160 7.70 26.22 20.46
CA SER A 160 7.35 27.27 19.51
C SER A 160 8.36 27.37 18.37
N GLN A 161 9.66 27.31 18.69
CA GLN A 161 10.73 27.33 17.70
C GLN A 161 10.61 26.15 16.74
N GLY A 162 10.44 24.93 17.28
CA GLY A 162 10.31 23.73 16.46
C GLY A 162 9.05 23.75 15.60
N VAL A 163 7.90 24.13 16.14
CA VAL A 163 6.64 24.17 15.38
C VAL A 163 6.69 25.25 14.30
N LEU A 164 7.14 26.48 14.62
CA LEU A 164 7.08 27.61 13.71
C LEU A 164 8.16 27.57 12.62
N TYR A 165 9.38 27.15 12.94
CA TYR A 165 10.52 27.23 12.01
C TYR A 165 10.90 25.90 11.37
N ASN A 166 10.51 24.76 11.93
CA ASN A 166 10.82 23.44 11.36
C ASN A 166 9.57 22.78 10.74
N ILE A 167 8.51 22.64 11.54
CA ILE A 167 7.29 21.92 11.13
C ILE A 167 6.53 22.73 10.08
N LEU A 168 6.08 23.95 10.42
CA LEU A 168 5.19 24.73 9.56
C LEU A 168 5.76 24.99 8.15
N PRO A 169 7.04 25.37 7.99
CA PRO A 169 7.62 25.59 6.66
C PRO A 169 7.74 24.29 5.86
N HIS A 170 8.05 23.16 6.52
CA HIS A 170 8.10 21.86 5.86
C HIS A 170 6.74 21.46 5.27
N TYR A 171 5.66 21.60 6.04
CA TYR A 171 4.30 21.29 5.57
C TYR A 171 3.78 22.30 4.56
N ALA A 172 4.12 23.59 4.71
CA ALA A 172 3.79 24.62 3.72
C ALA A 172 4.46 24.32 2.38
N MET A 173 5.74 23.93 2.40
CA MET A 173 6.47 23.51 1.20
C MET A 173 5.89 22.23 0.60
N ALA A 174 5.52 21.24 1.41
CA ALA A 174 4.87 20.02 0.94
C ALA A 174 3.51 20.30 0.30
N ALA A 175 2.69 21.17 0.92
CA ALA A 175 1.41 21.62 0.37
C ALA A 175 1.60 22.38 -0.95
N ALA A 176 2.58 23.28 -1.02
CA ALA A 176 2.93 24.01 -2.23
C ALA A 176 3.37 23.05 -3.35
N MET A 177 4.19 22.04 -3.04
CA MET A 177 4.60 21.02 -3.99
C MET A 177 3.40 20.21 -4.53
N ILE A 178 2.48 19.79 -3.65
CA ILE A 178 1.26 19.08 -4.07
C ILE A 178 0.40 19.97 -4.96
N TYR A 179 0.26 21.25 -4.61
CA TYR A 179 -0.49 22.23 -5.39
C TYR A 179 0.11 22.45 -6.78
N ILE A 180 1.44 22.66 -6.86
CA ILE A 180 2.16 22.86 -8.12
C ILE A 180 2.02 21.62 -9.01
N VAL A 181 2.26 20.42 -8.48
CA VAL A 181 2.13 19.17 -9.25
C VAL A 181 0.69 18.99 -9.76
N GLY A 182 -0.31 19.31 -8.93
CA GLY A 182 -1.72 19.30 -9.33
C GLY A 182 -2.07 20.32 -10.42
N LEU A 183 -1.41 21.48 -10.45
CA LEU A 183 -1.59 22.50 -11.49
C LEU A 183 -1.07 22.04 -12.86
N PHE A 184 -0.05 21.18 -12.89
CA PHE A 184 0.46 20.56 -14.12
C PHE A 184 -0.39 19.37 -14.60
N GLY A 185 -1.50 19.05 -13.95
CA GLY A 185 -2.39 17.94 -14.34
C GLY A 185 -1.79 16.54 -14.11
N TYR A 186 -0.65 16.45 -13.44
CA TYR A 186 -0.10 15.17 -13.01
C TYR A 186 -0.80 14.76 -11.70
N MET A 187 -1.23 13.50 -11.62
CA MET A 187 -1.75 12.85 -10.41
C MET A 187 -3.16 13.28 -9.93
N ASP A 188 -4.15 13.40 -10.83
CA ASP A 188 -5.54 13.65 -10.42
C ASP A 188 -6.14 12.54 -9.55
N PHE A 189 -5.68 11.30 -9.75
CA PHE A 189 -6.09 10.16 -8.91
C PHE A 189 -5.64 10.38 -7.46
N GLY A 190 -6.61 10.54 -6.55
CA GLY A 190 -6.38 10.66 -5.11
C GLY A 190 -6.03 12.07 -4.60
N ARG A 191 -6.34 13.14 -5.35
CA ARG A 191 -6.08 14.54 -4.93
C ARG A 191 -6.55 14.83 -3.50
N PHE A 192 -7.79 14.45 -3.16
CA PHE A 192 -8.36 14.62 -1.82
C PHE A 192 -7.57 13.88 -0.75
N TYR A 193 -7.25 12.60 -0.99
CA TYR A 193 -6.51 11.77 -0.04
C TYR A 193 -5.12 12.32 0.25
N ARG A 194 -4.45 12.96 -0.73
CA ARG A 194 -3.14 13.60 -0.49
C ARG A 194 -3.23 14.74 0.52
N TRP A 195 -4.21 15.62 0.35
CA TRP A 195 -4.45 16.70 1.30
C TRP A 195 -4.86 16.16 2.68
N LEU A 196 -5.70 15.13 2.72
CA LEU A 196 -6.10 14.49 3.98
C LEU A 196 -4.89 13.88 4.71
N ILE A 197 -4.04 13.11 4.01
CA ILE A 197 -2.83 12.51 4.60
C ILE A 197 -1.88 13.61 5.11
N LEU A 198 -1.68 14.70 4.35
CA LEU A 198 -0.84 15.81 4.79
C LEU A 198 -1.40 16.49 6.05
N MET A 199 -2.69 16.78 6.06
CA MET A 199 -3.36 17.43 7.19
C MET A 199 -3.36 16.55 8.44
N THR A 200 -3.69 15.26 8.28
CA THR A 200 -3.67 14.30 9.40
C THR A 200 -2.26 14.13 9.95
N LEU A 201 -1.23 14.05 9.10
CA LEU A 201 0.16 13.97 9.54
C LEU A 201 0.60 15.24 10.31
N CYS A 202 0.28 16.42 9.78
CA CYS A 202 0.58 17.70 10.43
C CYS A 202 -0.06 17.77 11.83
N LEU A 203 -1.34 17.38 11.94
CA LEU A 203 -2.04 17.34 13.23
C LEU A 203 -1.41 16.34 14.21
N VAL A 204 -1.05 15.15 13.74
CA VAL A 204 -0.37 14.14 14.57
C VAL A 204 0.97 14.67 15.06
N GLU A 205 1.75 15.33 14.21
CA GLU A 205 3.07 15.85 14.56
C GLU A 205 3.00 17.04 15.55
N VAL A 206 2.08 17.98 15.32
CA VAL A 206 1.85 19.08 16.26
C VAL A 206 1.36 18.52 17.60
N HIS A 207 0.49 17.51 17.58
CA HIS A 207 -0.02 16.89 18.80
C HIS A 207 1.07 16.12 19.59
N THR A 208 1.99 15.42 18.92
CA THR A 208 3.09 14.72 19.60
C THR A 208 4.10 15.68 20.21
N VAL A 209 4.35 16.82 19.55
CA VAL A 209 5.33 17.81 19.99
C VAL A 209 4.80 18.69 21.14
N THR A 210 3.52 19.06 21.09
CA THR A 210 2.91 19.97 22.09
C THR A 210 2.57 19.28 23.41
N ARG A 211 2.26 17.98 23.40
CA ARG A 211 1.86 17.25 24.60
C ARG A 211 3.05 16.81 25.43
N ALA A 212 2.91 16.80 26.76
CA ALA A 212 3.98 16.43 27.68
C ALA A 212 4.43 14.95 27.59
N GLY A 213 3.49 14.04 27.34
CA GLY A 213 3.74 12.60 27.20
C GLY A 213 3.43 12.09 25.80
N PHE A 214 4.08 10.98 25.42
CA PHE A 214 3.80 10.30 24.17
C PHE A 214 2.34 9.81 24.16
N PRO A 215 1.58 10.06 23.08
CA PRO A 215 0.16 9.74 23.06
C PRO A 215 -0.05 8.21 23.19
N PRO A 216 -1.10 7.78 23.92
CA PRO A 216 -1.30 6.38 24.30
C PRO A 216 -1.43 5.45 23.09
N PHE A 217 -2.08 5.90 22.02
CA PHE A 217 -2.18 5.15 20.77
C PHE A 217 -0.80 4.89 20.16
N LEU A 218 0.07 5.91 20.10
CA LEU A 218 1.41 5.72 19.55
C LEU A 218 2.26 4.83 20.46
N ASN A 219 2.06 4.85 21.79
CA ASN A 219 2.73 3.90 22.69
C ASN A 219 2.34 2.45 22.37
N VAL A 220 1.07 2.18 22.09
CA VAL A 220 0.61 0.84 21.68
C VAL A 220 1.23 0.44 20.34
N VAL A 221 1.26 1.36 19.36
CA VAL A 221 1.92 1.12 18.07
C VAL A 221 3.42 0.86 18.26
N ASN A 222 4.11 1.65 19.09
CA ASN A 222 5.52 1.46 19.38
C ASN A 222 5.78 0.13 20.09
N ALA A 223 4.92 -0.28 21.02
CA ALA A 223 4.99 -1.60 21.67
C ALA A 223 4.76 -2.75 20.68
N MET A 224 3.80 -2.59 19.76
CA MET A 224 3.53 -3.57 18.71
C MET A 224 4.71 -3.70 17.74
N VAL A 225 5.25 -2.58 17.27
CA VAL A 225 6.39 -2.55 16.33
C VAL A 225 7.65 -3.11 17.01
N SER A 226 7.96 -2.70 18.24
CA SER A 226 9.12 -3.22 18.99
C SER A 226 9.01 -4.73 19.27
N THR A 227 7.80 -5.24 19.52
CA THR A 227 7.56 -6.69 19.69
C THR A 227 7.70 -7.45 18.37
N LEU A 228 7.14 -6.92 17.29
CA LEU A 228 7.19 -7.53 15.95
C LEU A 228 8.60 -7.54 15.37
N MET A 229 9.34 -6.44 15.53
CA MET A 229 10.68 -6.22 14.96
C MET A 229 11.82 -6.58 15.91
N ARG A 230 11.54 -6.94 17.18
CA ARG A 230 12.54 -7.23 18.25
C ARG A 230 13.59 -6.13 18.42
N ARG A 231 13.16 -4.87 18.47
CA ARG A 231 14.00 -3.67 18.53
C ARG A 231 13.70 -2.85 19.80
N PRO A 232 14.65 -2.01 20.29
CA PRO A 232 14.35 -1.07 21.38
C PRO A 232 13.23 -0.10 20.97
N PRO A 233 12.43 0.40 21.92
CA PRO A 233 11.34 1.32 21.62
C PRO A 233 11.86 2.61 20.97
N TYR A 234 11.15 3.10 19.95
CA TYR A 234 11.54 4.33 19.24
C TYR A 234 11.30 5.57 20.09
N LEU A 235 12.18 6.56 19.92
CA LEU A 235 11.97 7.90 20.46
C LEU A 235 10.90 8.67 19.64
N PRO A 236 10.24 9.70 20.21
CA PRO A 236 9.24 10.46 19.49
C PRO A 236 9.73 11.06 18.16
N PHE A 237 10.96 11.59 18.10
CA PHE A 237 11.53 12.12 16.85
C PHE A 237 11.76 11.03 15.79
N GLN A 238 12.19 9.83 16.21
CA GLN A 238 12.38 8.67 15.32
C GLN A 238 11.04 8.23 14.75
N PHE A 239 10.00 8.19 15.59
CA PHE A 239 8.65 7.87 15.17
C PHE A 239 8.11 8.89 14.15
N ILE A 240 8.30 10.19 14.38
CA ILE A 240 7.90 11.25 13.44
C ILE A 240 8.65 11.09 12.11
N ALA A 241 9.96 10.83 12.15
CA ALA A 241 10.76 10.60 10.95
C ALA A 241 10.27 9.39 10.15
N LEU A 242 9.96 8.28 10.83
CA LEU A 242 9.37 7.09 10.22
C LEU A 242 8.01 7.41 9.59
N LEU A 243 7.14 8.12 10.31
CA LEU A 243 5.80 8.46 9.84
C LEU A 243 5.85 9.35 8.58
N ARG A 244 6.75 10.34 8.54
CA ARG A 244 7.00 11.17 7.35
C ARG A 244 7.47 10.34 6.15
N LYS A 245 8.40 9.39 6.36
CA LYS A 245 8.85 8.46 5.31
C LYS A 245 7.70 7.56 4.83
N LEU A 246 6.90 7.02 5.76
CA LEU A 246 5.74 6.21 5.43
C LEU A 246 4.72 6.99 4.61
N THR A 247 4.46 8.27 4.92
CA THR A 247 3.56 9.08 4.09
C THR A 247 4.07 9.27 2.67
N LEU A 248 5.38 9.41 2.48
CA LEU A 248 5.96 9.44 1.13
C LEU A 248 5.73 8.10 0.42
N THR A 249 5.98 6.97 1.08
CA THR A 249 5.71 5.64 0.49
C THR A 249 4.23 5.45 0.16
N MET A 250 3.32 5.95 1.00
CA MET A 250 1.87 5.90 0.79
C MET A 250 1.47 6.75 -0.42
N TYR A 251 2.08 7.93 -0.62
CA TYR A 251 1.83 8.75 -1.80
C TYR A 251 2.23 8.06 -3.08
N ILE A 252 3.38 7.38 -3.08
CA ILE A 252 3.86 6.70 -4.28
C ILE A 252 3.08 5.40 -4.52
N ALA A 253 2.75 4.67 -3.45
CA ALA A 253 1.82 3.54 -3.51
C ALA A 253 0.50 3.96 -4.18
N MET A 254 -0.09 5.07 -3.72
CA MET A 254 -1.34 5.56 -4.27
C MET A 254 -1.22 6.01 -5.73
N SER A 255 -0.09 6.62 -6.14
CA SER A 255 0.09 7.03 -7.54
C SER A 255 0.30 5.87 -8.49
N GLN A 256 0.94 4.77 -8.04
CA GLN A 256 1.27 3.63 -8.90
C GLN A 256 0.19 2.53 -8.88
N LEU A 257 -0.36 2.22 -7.70
CA LEU A 257 -1.40 1.21 -7.56
C LEU A 257 -2.77 1.73 -7.98
N GLY A 258 -3.05 3.02 -7.79
CA GLY A 258 -4.32 3.66 -8.16
C GLY A 258 -4.79 3.34 -9.58
N PRO A 259 -4.03 3.71 -10.62
CA PRO A 259 -4.40 3.43 -12.01
C PRO A 259 -4.38 1.92 -12.35
N LEU A 260 -3.56 1.13 -11.65
CA LEU A 260 -3.50 -0.32 -11.83
C LEU A 260 -4.62 -1.08 -11.12
N LEU A 261 -5.41 -0.44 -10.24
CA LEU A 261 -6.56 -1.05 -9.55
C LEU A 261 -7.88 -0.55 -10.14
N ALA A 262 -7.90 0.67 -10.69
CA ALA A 262 -9.04 1.16 -11.45
C ALA A 262 -9.37 0.22 -12.63
N PRO A 263 -10.65 -0.09 -12.89
CA PRO A 263 -11.04 -0.79 -14.12
C PRO A 263 -10.66 0.06 -15.35
N GLU A 264 -10.31 -0.60 -16.47
CA GLU A 264 -9.83 0.02 -17.73
C GLU A 264 -10.69 1.19 -18.26
N SER A 265 -11.92 1.33 -17.79
CA SER A 265 -12.82 2.44 -18.07
C SER A 265 -12.29 3.81 -17.61
N GLN A 266 -11.35 3.89 -16.65
CA GLN A 266 -10.84 5.17 -16.13
C GLN A 266 -9.48 5.61 -16.73
N SER A 267 -8.76 4.76 -17.47
CA SER A 267 -7.39 5.11 -17.93
C SER A 267 -7.34 5.89 -19.25
N LYS A 268 -8.49 6.29 -19.81
CA LYS A 268 -8.58 7.04 -21.07
C LYS A 268 -9.48 8.27 -20.98
N THR A 269 -9.40 9.05 -19.90
CA THR A 269 -10.04 10.37 -19.93
C THR A 269 -9.35 11.37 -19.00
N SER A 270 -8.66 12.32 -19.60
CA SER A 270 -8.59 13.71 -19.15
C SER A 270 -8.38 14.53 -20.42
N PRO A 271 -9.19 15.57 -20.67
CA PRO A 271 -9.35 16.67 -19.74
C PRO A 271 -10.79 17.00 -19.35
N ASP A 272 -10.95 17.43 -18.10
CA ASP A 272 -11.81 18.53 -17.64
C ASP A 272 -13.17 18.73 -18.35
N LYS A 273 -14.24 18.23 -17.72
CA LYS A 273 -15.34 19.04 -17.18
C LYS A 273 -16.32 18.17 -16.39
N THR A 274 -16.74 18.68 -15.23
CA THR A 274 -17.98 18.32 -14.50
C THR A 274 -18.22 16.84 -14.16
N GLY A 275 -18.50 16.54 -12.88
CA GLY A 275 -19.00 15.22 -12.44
C GLY A 275 -20.34 14.77 -13.05
N GLY A 276 -20.78 15.34 -14.17
CA GLY A 276 -21.83 14.83 -15.04
C GLY A 276 -21.29 14.03 -16.24
N ASP A 277 -20.01 14.15 -16.60
CA ASP A 277 -19.45 13.46 -17.77
C ASP A 277 -19.23 11.96 -17.50
N ASP A 278 -18.94 11.57 -16.25
CA ASP A 278 -18.87 10.16 -15.85
C ASP A 278 -20.24 9.47 -15.93
N GLU A 279 -21.33 10.17 -15.55
CA GLU A 279 -22.69 9.65 -15.72
C GLU A 279 -23.06 9.54 -17.21
N GLN A 280 -22.63 10.50 -18.04
CA GLN A 280 -22.86 10.45 -19.48
C GLN A 280 -22.09 9.30 -20.14
N ALA A 281 -20.84 9.05 -19.76
CA ALA A 281 -20.05 7.92 -20.26
C ALA A 281 -20.66 6.57 -19.84
N VAL A 282 -21.17 6.47 -18.61
CA VAL A 282 -21.91 5.28 -18.15
C VAL A 282 -23.20 5.11 -18.96
N ASN A 283 -23.96 6.18 -19.18
CA ASN A 283 -25.19 6.13 -19.99
C ASN A 283 -24.92 5.75 -21.45
N GLU A 284 -23.81 6.22 -22.04
CA GLU A 284 -23.39 5.84 -23.39
C GLU A 284 -23.01 4.35 -23.45
N SER A 285 -22.29 3.84 -22.44
CA SER A 285 -21.96 2.42 -22.35
C SER A 285 -23.20 1.54 -22.19
N LEU A 286 -24.20 2.00 -21.41
CA LEU A 286 -25.48 1.32 -21.26
C LEU A 286 -26.29 1.33 -22.56
N ALA A 287 -26.32 2.45 -23.28
CA ALA A 287 -26.96 2.54 -24.59
C ALA A 287 -26.28 1.63 -25.63
N THR A 288 -24.96 1.51 -25.57
CA THR A 288 -24.20 0.57 -26.42
C THR A 288 -24.54 -0.88 -26.08
N LEU A 289 -24.70 -1.21 -24.80
CA LEU A 289 -25.08 -2.54 -24.35
C LEU A 289 -26.52 -2.89 -24.74
N GLU A 290 -27.44 -1.93 -24.63
CA GLU A 290 -28.84 -2.09 -25.06
C GLU A 290 -28.94 -2.28 -26.58
N THR A 291 -28.17 -1.53 -27.36
CA THR A 291 -28.15 -1.70 -28.83
C THR A 291 -27.57 -3.05 -29.24
N LEU A 292 -26.48 -3.50 -28.60
CA LEU A 292 -25.93 -4.83 -28.80
C LEU A 292 -26.92 -5.93 -28.41
N SER A 293 -27.61 -5.79 -27.28
CA SER A 293 -28.67 -6.72 -26.85
C SER A 293 -29.75 -6.84 -27.91
N LYS A 294 -30.27 -5.71 -28.41
CA LYS A 294 -31.33 -5.70 -29.44
C LYS A 294 -30.87 -6.33 -30.75
N GLN A 295 -29.60 -6.10 -31.15
CA GLN A 295 -29.02 -6.75 -32.32
C GLN A 295 -28.93 -8.27 -32.12
N LEU A 296 -28.50 -8.71 -30.95
CA LEU A 296 -28.38 -10.13 -30.62
C LEU A 296 -29.75 -10.83 -30.57
N ASP A 297 -30.77 -10.16 -30.02
CA ASP A 297 -32.15 -10.66 -30.03
C ASP A 297 -32.70 -10.77 -31.46
N ALA A 298 -32.43 -9.77 -32.30
CA ALA A 298 -32.84 -9.78 -33.71
C ALA A 298 -32.14 -10.89 -34.51
N ASP A 299 -30.85 -11.10 -34.29
CA ASP A 299 -30.10 -12.17 -34.95
C ASP A 299 -30.51 -13.56 -34.45
N THR A 300 -30.83 -13.69 -33.16
CA THR A 300 -31.40 -14.93 -32.60
C THR A 300 -32.77 -15.24 -33.22
N GLY A 301 -33.62 -14.22 -33.38
CA GLY A 301 -34.91 -14.36 -34.07
C GLY A 301 -34.75 -14.80 -35.53
N ARG A 302 -33.80 -14.20 -36.26
CA ARG A 302 -33.48 -14.59 -37.65
C ARG A 302 -32.97 -16.03 -37.73
N LEU A 303 -32.12 -16.45 -36.80
CA LEU A 303 -31.63 -17.83 -36.73
C LEU A 303 -32.79 -18.80 -36.50
N MET A 304 -33.67 -18.51 -35.54
CA MET A 304 -34.87 -19.32 -35.31
C MET A 304 -35.76 -19.37 -36.56
N ASP A 305 -35.98 -18.24 -37.23
CA ASP A 305 -36.77 -18.20 -38.46
C ASP A 305 -36.13 -19.02 -39.59
N MET A 306 -34.79 -19.03 -39.67
CA MET A 306 -34.04 -19.84 -40.64
C MET A 306 -34.12 -21.34 -40.32
N GLU A 307 -34.08 -21.71 -39.03
CA GLU A 307 -34.25 -23.09 -38.57
C GLU A 307 -35.68 -23.61 -38.79
N VAL A 308 -36.69 -22.73 -38.71
CA VAL A 308 -38.10 -23.07 -38.94
C VAL A 308 -38.50 -22.95 -40.43
N ALA A 309 -37.64 -22.38 -41.28
CA ALA A 309 -37.87 -22.25 -42.72
C ALA A 309 -38.23 -23.57 -43.46
N PRO A 310 -37.70 -24.76 -43.11
CA PRO A 310 -38.09 -26.03 -43.72
C PRO A 310 -39.56 -26.42 -43.45
N PHE A 311 -40.18 -25.83 -42.42
CA PHE A 311 -41.56 -26.10 -42.00
C PHE A 311 -42.53 -25.00 -42.47
N LYS A 312 -42.05 -24.01 -43.23
CA LYS A 312 -42.85 -22.88 -43.73
C LYS A 312 -43.85 -23.40 -44.80
N GLY A 313 -45.11 -23.55 -44.39
CA GLY A 313 -46.20 -24.05 -45.24
C GLY A 313 -47.12 -25.07 -44.55
N ASP A 314 -46.65 -25.72 -43.49
CA ASP A 314 -47.44 -26.65 -42.67
C ASP A 314 -47.59 -26.12 -41.24
N ALA A 315 -48.65 -25.34 -41.00
CA ALA A 315 -48.90 -24.71 -39.70
C ALA A 315 -48.97 -25.74 -38.56
N ALA A 316 -49.47 -26.95 -38.83
CA ALA A 316 -49.56 -28.03 -37.85
C ALA A 316 -48.19 -28.63 -37.51
N ALA A 317 -47.22 -28.60 -38.42
CA ALA A 317 -45.85 -29.04 -38.13
C ALA A 317 -45.10 -28.03 -37.25
N VAL A 318 -45.27 -26.73 -37.50
CA VAL A 318 -44.65 -25.66 -36.71
C VAL A 318 -45.18 -25.65 -35.27
N ASP A 319 -46.49 -25.80 -35.08
CA ASP A 319 -47.07 -25.82 -33.73
C ASP A 319 -46.62 -27.06 -32.94
N ARG A 320 -46.54 -28.23 -33.58
CA ARG A 320 -45.98 -29.45 -32.96
C ARG A 320 -44.51 -29.28 -32.55
N LEU A 321 -43.70 -28.63 -33.38
CA LEU A 321 -42.29 -28.33 -33.06
C LEU A 321 -42.19 -27.42 -31.83
N ARG A 322 -43.01 -26.37 -31.77
CA ARG A 322 -43.06 -25.44 -30.63
C ARG A 322 -43.48 -26.14 -29.34
N ASP A 323 -44.51 -26.98 -29.40
CA ASP A 323 -44.97 -27.76 -28.24
C ASP A 323 -43.90 -28.74 -27.76
N GLN A 324 -43.21 -29.43 -28.68
CA GLN A 324 -42.09 -30.32 -28.34
C GLN A 324 -40.90 -29.57 -27.75
N MET A 325 -40.53 -28.41 -28.29
CA MET A 325 -39.47 -27.57 -27.74
C MET A 325 -39.82 -27.08 -26.33
N ARG A 326 -41.07 -26.67 -26.11
CA ARG A 326 -41.56 -26.24 -24.80
C ARG A 326 -41.49 -27.37 -23.78
N GLU A 327 -41.99 -28.54 -24.14
CA GLU A 327 -41.94 -29.74 -23.29
C GLU A 327 -40.49 -30.13 -22.99
N TRP A 328 -39.62 -30.10 -24.01
CA TRP A 328 -38.19 -30.38 -23.83
C TRP A 328 -37.52 -29.38 -22.88
N LEU A 329 -37.81 -28.08 -22.99
CA LEU A 329 -37.28 -27.04 -22.10
C LEU A 329 -37.73 -27.24 -20.65
N VAL A 330 -38.99 -27.59 -20.44
CA VAL A 330 -39.54 -27.90 -19.12
C VAL A 330 -38.89 -29.17 -18.56
N GLN A 331 -38.78 -30.23 -19.35
CA GLN A 331 -38.12 -31.46 -18.89
C GLN A 331 -36.62 -31.24 -18.63
N ASN A 332 -35.95 -30.42 -19.43
CA ASN A 332 -34.54 -30.14 -19.26
C ASN A 332 -34.29 -29.28 -18.02
N THR A 333 -35.14 -28.29 -17.73
CA THR A 333 -35.06 -27.51 -16.49
C THR A 333 -35.33 -28.37 -15.26
N ILE A 334 -36.36 -29.21 -15.30
CA ILE A 334 -36.67 -30.19 -14.24
C ILE A 334 -35.52 -31.18 -14.04
N ARG A 335 -34.92 -31.70 -15.11
CA ARG A 335 -33.74 -32.59 -15.03
C ARG A 335 -32.48 -31.86 -14.58
N ALA A 336 -32.35 -30.57 -14.88
CA ALA A 336 -31.20 -29.77 -14.50
C ALA A 336 -31.24 -29.38 -13.01
N ASP A 337 -32.43 -29.32 -12.40
CA ASP A 337 -32.66 -28.99 -11.00
C ASP A 337 -31.84 -29.91 -10.07
N PRO A 338 -31.02 -29.33 -9.16
CA PRO A 338 -30.19 -30.11 -8.24
C PRO A 338 -31.00 -31.04 -7.34
N LEU A 339 -32.20 -30.65 -6.90
CA LEU A 339 -33.04 -31.49 -6.04
C LEU A 339 -33.54 -32.74 -6.78
N VAL A 340 -33.92 -32.58 -8.04
CA VAL A 340 -34.36 -33.70 -8.90
C VAL A 340 -33.18 -34.61 -9.24
N LYS A 341 -31.99 -34.05 -9.52
CA LYS A 341 -30.77 -34.83 -9.73
C LYS A 341 -30.38 -35.65 -8.49
N ASP A 342 -30.48 -35.06 -7.31
CA ASP A 342 -30.11 -35.75 -6.07
C ASP A 342 -31.13 -36.83 -5.69
N ALA A 343 -32.42 -36.57 -5.93
CA ALA A 343 -33.47 -37.59 -5.81
C ALA A 343 -33.27 -38.75 -6.80
N LEU A 344 -32.94 -38.46 -8.07
CA LEU A 344 -32.67 -39.48 -9.09
C LEU A 344 -31.43 -40.30 -8.75
N ARG A 345 -30.36 -39.67 -8.24
CA ARG A 345 -29.15 -40.35 -7.75
C ARG A 345 -29.45 -41.25 -6.56
N ALA A 346 -30.29 -40.80 -5.62
CA ALA A 346 -30.71 -41.60 -4.49
C ALA A 346 -31.52 -42.82 -4.94
N ALA A 347 -32.47 -42.64 -5.86
CA ALA A 347 -33.28 -43.72 -6.44
C ALA A 347 -32.41 -44.75 -7.18
N LEU A 348 -31.49 -44.32 -8.05
CA LEU A 348 -30.56 -45.20 -8.77
C LEU A 348 -29.63 -45.97 -7.82
N LYS A 349 -29.25 -45.38 -6.68
CA LYS A 349 -28.44 -46.05 -5.65
C LYS A 349 -29.22 -47.16 -4.95
N THR A 350 -30.51 -46.98 -4.72
CA THR A 350 -31.40 -48.03 -4.21
C THR A 350 -31.64 -49.15 -5.22
N THR A 351 -31.84 -48.85 -6.51
CA THR A 351 -32.03 -49.88 -7.54
C THR A 351 -30.77 -50.70 -7.78
N ARG A 352 -29.58 -50.09 -7.67
CA ARG A 352 -28.30 -50.81 -7.78
C ARG A 352 -28.02 -51.72 -6.58
N ASN A 353 -28.59 -51.43 -5.41
CA ASN A 353 -28.54 -52.30 -4.23
C ASN A 353 -29.62 -53.40 -4.24
N GLN A 354 -30.65 -53.27 -5.09
CA GLN A 354 -31.66 -54.30 -5.35
C GLN A 354 -31.42 -54.92 -6.73
N GLY A 355 -30.38 -55.75 -6.85
CA GLY A 355 -30.23 -56.64 -8.02
C GLY A 355 -31.44 -57.58 -8.16
N PRO A 356 -31.69 -58.17 -9.34
CA PRO A 356 -32.97 -58.79 -9.69
C PRO A 356 -33.32 -59.95 -8.75
N ALA A 357 -34.18 -59.68 -7.78
CA ALA A 357 -34.81 -60.69 -6.94
C ALA A 357 -36.03 -61.23 -7.68
N GLY A 358 -35.85 -62.27 -8.49
CA GLY A 358 -36.97 -63.06 -9.02
C GLY A 358 -36.87 -63.46 -10.48
N ALA A 359 -35.95 -64.37 -10.80
CA ALA A 359 -36.03 -65.21 -12.00
C ALA A 359 -35.39 -66.58 -11.74
N TYR A 360 -35.82 -67.27 -10.67
CA TYR A 360 -35.68 -68.72 -10.51
C TYR A 360 -36.74 -69.19 -9.51
N ARG A 361 -37.90 -69.59 -10.03
CA ARG A 361 -38.69 -70.72 -9.54
C ARG A 361 -39.79 -71.07 -10.54
#